data_AF-A0A1B7U5N0-F1
#
_entry.id   AF-A0A1B7U5N0-F1
#
_cell.length_a   1.000
_cell.length_b   1.000
_cell.length_c   1.000
_cell.angle_alpha   90.00
_cell.angle_beta   90.00
_cell.angle_gamma   90.00
#
_symmetry.space_group_name_H-M   'P 1'
#
loop_
_entity.id
_entity.type
_entity.pdbx_description
1 polymer ?
#
loop_
_entity_poly.entity_id
_entity_poly.type
_entity_poly.pdbx_seq_one_letter_code
_entity_poly.pdbx_strand_id
1 'polypeptide(L)' 'MKKKVEIEIDVDLVDEAIRRFHLGDAREAVNLALRTLLNEGDSVERDDAYDEFSDLSAWEPQRSVGGG' A
#
# COMPACT_ATOMS: atom_id res chain seq x y z
N MET A 1 26.99 -0.76 4.03
CA MET A 1 27.55 -0.04 5.21
C MET A 1 26.42 0.73 5.86
N LYS A 2 26.13 0.53 7.15
CA LYS A 2 25.07 1.28 7.85
C LYS A 2 25.72 2.44 8.60
N LYS A 3 25.36 3.68 8.27
CA LYS A 3 25.74 4.86 9.04
C LYS A 3 24.57 5.23 9.94
N LYS A 4 24.85 5.59 11.21
CA LYS A 4 23.84 6.15 12.10
C LYS A 4 23.60 7.60 11.67
N VAL A 5 22.35 7.95 11.40
CA VAL A 5 21.92 9.31 11.10
C VAL A 5 20.88 9.68 12.15
N GLU A 6 20.99 10.87 12.72
CA GLU A 6 20.04 11.41 13.68
C GLU A 6 19.24 12.51 12.97
N ILE A 7 17.92 12.36 12.97
CA ILE A 7 16.95 13.27 12.34
C ILE A 7 15.76 13.43 13.27
N GLU A 8 15.17 14.62 13.28
CA GLU A 8 13.90 14.89 13.96
C GLU A 8 12.76 14.62 12.99
N ILE A 9 11.74 13.89 13.45
CA ILE A 9 10.58 13.50 12.65
C ILE A 9 9.34 13.70 13.50
N ASP A 10 8.25 14.15 12.87
CA ASP A 10 6.93 14.19 13.49
C ASP A 10 6.48 12.78 13.88
N VAL A 11 6.19 12.58 15.17
CA VAL A 11 5.78 11.29 15.72
C VAL A 11 4.40 10.87 15.20
N ASP A 12 3.50 11.81 14.95
CA ASP A 12 2.15 11.51 14.48
C ASP A 12 2.19 10.94 13.05
N LEU A 13 3.12 11.43 12.22
CA LEU A 13 3.34 10.89 10.88
C LEU A 13 3.94 9.48 10.91
N VAL A 14 4.86 9.23 11.84
CA VAL A 14 5.47 7.91 12.02
C VAL A 14 4.43 6.90 12.49
N ASP A 15 3.61 7.27 13.47
CA ASP A 15 2.55 6.42 14.00
C ASP A 15 1.48 6.14 12.93
N GLU A 16 1.12 7.14 12.12
CA GLU A 16 0.21 6.94 11.00
C GLU A 16 0.80 5.99 9.95
N ALA A 17 2.07 6.12 9.62
CA ALA A 17 2.75 5.22 8.68
C ALA A 17 2.83 3.80 9.23
N ILE A 18 3.15 3.64 10.52
CA ILE A 18 3.14 2.36 11.20
C ILE A 18 1.75 1.73 11.14
N ARG A 19 0.71 2.49 11.44
CA ARG A 19 -0.68 2.00 11.42
C ARG A 19 -1.14 1.63 10.02
N ARG A 20 -0.89 2.49 9.03
CA ARG A 20 -1.36 2.34 7.64
C ARG A 20 -0.64 1.22 6.89
N PHE A 21 0.64 1.01 7.18
CA PHE A 21 1.46 0.01 6.51
C PHE A 21 1.80 -1.20 7.41
N HIS A 22 1.19 -1.28 8.60
CA HIS A 22 1.39 -2.35 9.58
C HIS A 22 2.86 -2.63 9.93
N LEU A 23 3.63 -1.56 10.17
CA LEU A 23 5.07 -1.65 10.42
C LEU A 23 5.38 -1.86 11.90
N GLY A 24 6.57 -2.40 12.21
CA GLY A 24 6.95 -2.71 13.59
C GLY A 24 7.61 -1.55 14.34
N ASP A 25 8.27 -0.63 13.62
CA ASP A 25 9.07 0.44 14.23
C ASP A 25 9.24 1.65 13.29
N ALA A 26 9.58 2.81 13.86
CA ALA A 26 9.86 4.05 13.13
C ALA A 26 10.96 3.89 12.08
N ARG A 27 11.98 3.08 12.37
CA ARG A 27 13.06 2.76 11.42
C ARG A 27 12.55 2.10 10.17
N GLU A 28 11.56 1.22 10.32
CA GLU A 28 10.97 0.48 9.22
C GLU A 28 10.11 1.42 8.37
N ALA A 29 9.33 2.30 9.02
CA ALA A 29 8.57 3.35 8.35
C ALA A 29 9.46 4.28 7.51
N VAL A 30 10.56 4.77 8.09
CA VAL A 30 11.51 5.64 7.37
C VAL A 30 12.18 4.90 6.21
N ASN A 31 12.59 3.64 6.42
CA ASN A 31 13.22 2.86 5.36
C ASN A 31 12.23 2.53 4.23
N LEU A 32 10.96 2.27 4.54
CA LEU A 32 9.91 2.11 3.55
C LEU A 32 9.69 3.40 2.75
N ALA A 33 9.52 4.54 3.43
CA ALA A 33 9.33 5.83 2.78
C ALA A 33 10.49 6.17 1.83
N LEU A 34 11.74 6.01 2.28
CA LEU A 34 12.93 6.26 1.46
C LEU A 34 12.99 5.31 0.25
N ARG A 35 12.62 4.05 0.41
CA ARG A 35 12.56 3.09 -0.71
C ARG A 35 11.48 3.47 -1.71
N THR A 36 10.30 3.87 -1.25
CA THR A 36 9.23 4.34 -2.14
C THR A 36 9.67 5.57 -2.92
N LEU A 37 10.26 6.58 -2.27
CA LEU A 37 10.76 7.78 -2.95
C LEU A 37 11.83 7.47 -4.01
N LEU A 38 12.72 6.51 -3.73
CA LEU A 38 13.75 6.09 -4.68
C LEU A 38 13.20 5.20 -5.81
N ASN A 39 12.12 4.47 -5.56
CA ASN A 39 11.48 3.57 -6.52
C ASN A 39 10.42 4.25 -7.39
N GLU A 40 9.79 5.31 -6.89
CA GLU A 40 8.83 6.16 -7.61
C GLU A 40 9.51 6.94 -8.75
N GLY A 41 10.84 7.15 -8.66
CA GLY A 41 11.64 7.60 -9.81
C GLY A 41 11.61 6.67 -11.02
N ASP A 42 11.26 5.39 -10.83
CA ASP A 42 11.08 4.38 -11.88
C ASP A 42 9.60 3.98 -12.09
N SER A 43 8.66 4.49 -11.29
CA SER A 43 7.28 3.95 -11.20
C SER A 43 6.19 5.01 -11.36
N VAL A 44 6.38 6.00 -12.23
CA VAL A 44 5.31 6.96 -12.62
C VAL A 44 4.29 6.33 -13.61
N GLU A 45 4.25 5.00 -13.76
CA GLU A 45 3.15 4.33 -14.46
C GLU A 45 2.63 3.16 -13.63
N ARG A 46 1.73 3.46 -12.70
CA ARG A 46 0.67 2.53 -12.36
C ARG A 46 -0.64 3.25 -12.60
N ASP A 47 -1.00 3.22 -13.88
CA ASP A 47 -2.36 3.45 -14.33
C ASP A 47 -3.17 2.30 -13.71
N ASP A 48 -3.85 2.59 -12.62
CA ASP A 48 -4.76 1.68 -11.93
C ASP A 48 -6.02 1.52 -12.81
N ALA A 49 -5.85 0.91 -13.98
CA ALA A 49 -6.95 0.31 -14.70
C ALA A 49 -7.55 -0.74 -13.76
N TYR A 50 -8.74 -0.44 -13.24
CA TYR A 50 -9.61 -1.37 -12.56
C TYR A 50 -9.67 -2.69 -13.35
N ASP A 51 -9.07 -3.74 -12.81
CA ASP A 51 -9.11 -5.07 -13.41
C ASP A 51 -10.35 -5.79 -12.87
N GLU A 52 -11.43 -5.82 -13.67
CA GLU A 52 -12.72 -6.48 -13.39
C GLU A 52 -12.60 -8.00 -13.11
N PHE A 53 -11.39 -8.56 -13.16
CA PHE A 53 -11.10 -9.97 -12.88
C PHE A 53 -10.82 -10.29 -11.39
N SER A 54 -10.70 -9.28 -10.51
CA SER A 54 -10.52 -9.49 -9.05
C SER A 54 -11.83 -9.58 -8.26
N ASP A 55 -12.97 -9.30 -8.91
CA ASP A 55 -14.28 -9.44 -8.30
C ASP A 55 -14.69 -10.93 -8.27
N LEU A 56 -14.49 -11.57 -7.12
CA LEU A 56 -14.93 -12.95 -6.83
C LEU A 56 -16.47 -13.13 -6.92
N SER A 57 -17.20 -12.03 -7.01
CA SER A 57 -18.63 -11.96 -7.30
C SER A 57 -18.97 -12.34 -8.76
N ALA A 58 -18.00 -12.33 -9.69
CA ALA A 58 -18.18 -12.78 -11.08
C ALA A 58 -18.37 -14.31 -11.21
N TRP A 59 -18.07 -15.08 -10.16
CA TRP A 59 -18.24 -16.54 -10.13
C TRP A 59 -19.43 -16.99 -9.27
N GLU A 60 -20.21 -16.07 -8.70
CA GLU A 60 -21.44 -16.45 -8.03
C GLU A 60 -22.49 -16.86 -9.07
N PRO A 61 -22.95 -18.13 -9.08
CA PRO A 61 -24.02 -18.53 -9.97
C PRO A 61 -25.28 -17.82 -9.50
N GLN A 62 -25.82 -16.92 -10.32
CA GLN A 62 -27.11 -16.25 -10.10
C GLN A 62 -28.23 -17.31 -10.03
N ARG A 63 -28.42 -17.88 -8.84
CA ARG A 63 -29.60 -18.66 -8.48
C ARG A 63 -30.65 -17.69 -7.97
N SER A 64 -31.59 -17.31 -8.85
CA SER A 64 -32.97 -17.79 -8.77
C SER A 64 -34.03 -16.81 -9.33
N VAL A 65 -35.03 -17.44 -9.96
CA VAL A 65 -36.46 -17.05 -10.09
C VAL A 65 -36.89 -16.07 -11.21
N GLY A 66 -37.47 -16.65 -12.27
CA GLY A 66 -38.90 -16.43 -12.54
C GLY A 66 -39.33 -15.73 -13.83
N GLY A 67 -39.89 -16.52 -14.77
CA GLY A 67 -41.16 -16.20 -15.45
C GLY A 67 -41.10 -15.47 -16.80
N GLY A 68 -41.54 -16.16 -17.85
CA GLY A 68 -41.85 -15.59 -19.18
C GLY A 68 -41.85 -16.63 -20.27
#